data_AF-L9ZQJ2-F1
#
_entry.id   AF-L9ZQJ2-F1
#
_cell.length_a   1.000
_cell.length_b   1.000
_cell.length_c   1.000
_cell.angle_alpha   90.00
_cell.angle_beta   90.00
_cell.angle_gamma   90.00
#
_symmetry.space_group_name_H-M   'P 1'
#
loop_
_entity.id
_entity.type
_entity.pdbx_description
1 polymer ?
#
loop_
_entity_poly.entity_id
_entity_poly.type
_entity_poly.pdbx_seq_one_letter_code
_entity_poly.pdbx_strand_id
1 'polypeptide(L)'
;MYAIAGQDEPHGLAIKDELENYCEIEIHHDRLYPNLDEVVNKGLVEKGELDKRTNYYAVTARGQREFEARREWEDQYVDGFSSSDE
;
A
#
# COMPACT_ATOMS: atom_id res chain seq x y z
N MET A 1 -0.22 -0.89 -1.66
CA MET A 1 -0.32 -1.18 -0.21
C MET A 1 0.62 -0.28 0.59
N TYR A 2 1.90 -0.11 0.20
CA TYR A 2 2.82 0.82 0.88
C TYR A 2 2.28 2.26 1.00
N ALA A 3 1.61 2.76 -0.05
CA ALA A 3 0.93 4.07 -0.03
C ALA A 3 -0.18 4.19 1.04
N ILE A 4 -0.76 3.06 1.48
CA ILE A 4 -1.78 3.03 2.56
C ILE A 4 -1.09 2.93 3.91
N ALA A 5 -0.06 2.10 4.03
CA ALA A 5 0.71 1.91 5.27
C ALA A 5 1.46 3.18 5.73
N GLY A 6 1.81 4.07 4.79
CA GLY A 6 2.50 5.32 5.08
C GLY A 6 1.58 6.47 5.52
N GLN A 7 0.26 6.26 5.60
CA GLN A 7 -0.73 7.29 5.89
C GLN A 7 -1.73 6.82 6.95
N ASP A 8 -2.26 7.74 7.76
CA ASP A 8 -3.30 7.46 8.75
C ASP A 8 -4.68 7.51 8.09
N GLU A 9 -5.30 6.35 7.88
CA GLU A 9 -6.63 6.17 7.27
C GLU A 9 -6.89 6.99 5.98
N PRO A 10 -6.02 6.91 4.96
CA PRO A 10 -6.18 7.72 3.75
C PRO A 10 -7.46 7.38 3.01
N HIS A 11 -8.14 8.42 2.52
CA HIS A 11 -9.23 8.24 1.56
C HIS A 11 -8.71 7.88 0.16
N GLY A 12 -9.56 7.29 -0.67
CA GLY A 12 -9.18 6.79 -2.00
C GLY A 12 -8.46 7.81 -2.91
N LEU A 13 -8.76 9.11 -2.79
CA LEU A 13 -8.08 10.15 -3.57
C LEU A 13 -6.64 10.39 -3.10
N ALA A 14 -6.39 10.42 -1.79
CA ALA A 14 -5.02 10.53 -1.25
C ALA A 14 -4.15 9.33 -1.67
N ILE A 15 -4.73 8.12 -1.68
CA ILE A 15 -4.03 6.93 -2.16
C ILE A 15 -3.71 7.07 -3.65
N LYS A 16 -4.64 7.61 -4.44
CA LYS A 16 -4.43 7.88 -5.86
C LYS A 16 -3.26 8.86 -6.05
N ASP A 17 -3.33 10.02 -5.41
CA ASP A 17 -2.35 11.09 -5.56
C ASP A 17 -0.94 10.62 -5.17
N GLU A 18 -0.81 9.89 -4.06
CA GLU A 18 0.46 9.30 -3.63
C GLU A 18 1.03 8.32 -4.68
N LEU A 19 0.17 7.46 -5.25
CA LEU A 19 0.60 6.49 -6.26
C LEU A 19 0.95 7.16 -7.59
N GLU A 20 0.23 8.21 -8.00
CA GLU A 20 0.54 8.98 -9.21
C GLU A 20 1.88 9.73 -9.04
N ASN A 21 2.11 10.32 -7.87
CA ASN A 21 3.38 10.97 -7.54
C ASN A 21 4.55 9.98 -7.54
N TYR A 22 4.36 8.80 -6.94
CA TYR A 22 5.42 7.79 -6.85
C TYR A 22 5.71 7.13 -8.21
N CYS A 23 4.68 6.82 -9.00
CA CYS A 23 4.85 6.14 -10.28
C CYS A 23 5.08 7.11 -11.46
N GLU A 24 5.00 8.43 -11.23
CA GLU A 24 5.06 9.49 -12.25
C GLU A 24 4.09 9.29 -13.42
N ILE A 25 2.96 8.62 -13.19
CA ILE A 25 1.93 8.32 -14.19
C ILE A 25 0.54 8.57 -13.63
N GLU A 26 -0.40 8.93 -14.51
CA GLU A 26 -1.81 9.02 -14.15
C GLU A 26 -2.40 7.62 -13.92
N ILE A 27 -3.14 7.46 -12.83
CA ILE A 27 -3.83 6.24 -12.43
C ILE A 27 -5.33 6.46 -12.56
N HIS A 28 -5.92 5.73 -13.51
CA HIS A 28 -7.37 5.76 -13.68
C HIS A 28 -8.11 5.05 -12.55
N HIS A 29 -9.28 5.59 -12.22
CA HIS A 29 -10.22 5.05 -11.21
C HIS A 29 -10.50 3.55 -11.41
N ASP A 30 -10.70 3.15 -12.67
CA ASP A 30 -10.99 1.76 -13.07
C ASP A 30 -9.86 0.78 -12.77
N ARG A 31 -8.65 1.28 -12.48
CA ARG A 31 -7.53 0.45 -12.01
C ARG A 31 -7.35 0.56 -10.51
N LEU A 32 -7.54 1.74 -9.93
CA LEU A 32 -7.33 1.97 -8.51
C LEU A 32 -8.30 1.14 -7.66
N TYR A 33 -9.60 1.29 -7.89
CA TYR A 33 -10.61 0.71 -7.00
C TYR A 33 -10.66 -0.82 -7.05
N PRO A 34 -10.53 -1.48 -8.22
CA PRO A 34 -10.43 -2.94 -8.25
C PRO A 34 -9.20 -3.47 -7.49
N ASN A 35 -8.05 -2.78 -7.56
CA ASN A 35 -6.87 -3.17 -6.79
C ASN A 35 -7.07 -2.96 -5.28
N LEU A 36 -7.74 -1.87 -4.87
CA LEU A 36 -8.10 -1.63 -3.48
C LEU A 36 -9.07 -2.71 -2.96
N ASP A 37 -10.10 -3.03 -3.74
CA ASP A 37 -11.05 -4.08 -3.38
C ASP A 37 -10.37 -5.45 -3.33
N GLU A 38 -9.38 -5.73 -4.18
CA GLU A 38 -8.61 -6.98 -4.12
C GLU A 38 -7.82 -7.11 -2.80
N VAL A 39 -7.10 -6.06 -2.37
CA VAL A 39 -6.35 -6.12 -1.10
C VAL A 39 -7.26 -6.14 0.12
N VAL A 40 -8.46 -5.55 0.01
CA VAL A 40 -9.52 -5.66 1.02
C VAL A 40 -10.06 -7.09 1.09
N ASN A 41 -10.38 -7.71 -0.05
CA ASN A 41 -10.85 -9.10 -0.12
C ASN A 41 -9.81 -10.10 0.41
N LYS A 42 -8.51 -9.80 0.26
CA LYS A 42 -7.42 -10.58 0.85
C LYS A 42 -7.26 -10.37 2.37
N GLY A 43 -7.99 -9.42 2.96
CA GLY A 43 -7.94 -9.07 4.38
C GLY A 43 -6.65 -8.36 4.80
N LEU A 44 -5.93 -7.76 3.86
CA LEU A 44 -4.68 -7.05 4.10
C LEU A 44 -4.94 -5.57 4.42
N VAL A 45 -6.04 -5.05 3.89
CA VAL A 45 -6.54 -3.70 4.12
C VAL A 45 -8.00 -3.83 4.56
N GLU A 46 -8.43 -2.98 5.48
CA GLU A 46 -9.84 -2.78 5.76
C GLU A 46 -10.34 -1.51 5.09
N LYS A 47 -11.62 -1.52 4.72
CA LYS A 47 -12.31 -0.39 4.12
C LYS A 47 -13.42 0.02 5.07
N GLY A 48 -13.42 1.27 5.50
CA GLY A 48 -14.51 1.86 6.25
C GLY A 48 -15.10 3.06 5.53
N GLU A 49 -16.33 3.40 5.91
CA GLU A 49 -17.06 4.54 5.35
C GLU A 49 -16.82 5.77 6.23
N LEU A 50 -16.24 6.83 5.66
CA LEU A 50 -16.13 8.13 6.32
C LEU A 50 -17.40 8.95 6.12
N ASP A 51 -17.96 8.90 4.90
CA ASP A 51 -19.26 9.45 4.53
C ASP A 51 -19.85 8.69 3.33
N LYS A 52 -21.06 9.07 2.89
CA LYS A 52 -21.79 8.44 1.76
C LYS A 52 -21.02 8.32 0.44
N ARG A 53 -19.92 9.07 0.27
CA ARG A 53 -19.10 9.15 -0.95
C ARG A 53 -17.63 8.85 -0.69
N THR A 54 -17.17 8.91 0.57
CA THR A 54 -15.76 8.79 0.94
C THR A 54 -15.53 7.53 1.77
N ASN A 55 -14.68 6.63 1.26
CA ASN A 55 -14.15 5.52 2.03
C ASN A 55 -12.74 5.83 2.51
N TYR A 56 -12.41 5.40 3.72
CA TYR A 56 -11.04 5.32 4.21
C TYR A 56 -10.52 3.89 4.11
N TYR A 57 -9.20 3.75 4.07
CA TYR A 57 -8.54 2.46 4.00
C TYR A 57 -7.45 2.40 5.07
N ALA A 58 -7.42 1.32 5.84
CA ALA A 58 -6.40 1.10 6.87
C ALA A 58 -5.74 -0.27 6.70
N VAL A 59 -4.45 -0.36 6.96
CA VAL A 59 -3.73 -1.64 6.92
C VAL A 59 -4.15 -2.49 8.13
N THR A 60 -4.56 -3.72 7.90
CA THR A 60 -4.92 -4.62 9.00
C THR A 60 -3.67 -5.17 9.69
N ALA A 61 -3.83 -5.72 10.90
CA ALA A 61 -2.75 -6.45 11.57
C ALA A 61 -2.19 -7.61 10.73
N ARG A 62 -3.00 -8.20 9.84
CA ARG A 62 -2.53 -9.20 8.88
C ARG A 62 -1.69 -8.55 7.78
N GLY A 63 -2.17 -7.47 7.18
CA GLY A 63 -1.41 -6.72 6.17
C GLY A 63 -0.04 -6.28 6.69
N GLN A 64 0.02 -5.82 7.93
CA GLN A 64 1.27 -5.43 8.58
C GLN A 64 2.29 -6.59 8.67
N ARG A 65 1.85 -7.80 9.04
CA ARG A 65 2.73 -8.98 9.08
C ARG A 65 3.26 -9.37 7.70
N GLU A 66 2.43 -9.26 6.66
CA GLU A 66 2.87 -9.55 5.28
C GLU A 66 3.94 -8.53 4.82
N PHE A 67 3.82 -7.26 5.23
CA PHE A 67 4.86 -6.27 4.98
C PHE A 67 6.17 -6.60 5.70
N GLU A 68 6.10 -6.95 6.98
CA GLU A 68 7.27 -7.33 7.78
C GLU A 68 7.97 -8.55 7.16
N ALA A 69 7.21 -9.61 6.84
CA ALA A 69 7.75 -10.79 6.17
C ALA A 69 8.37 -10.46 4.81
N ARG A 70 7.77 -9.52 4.06
CA ARG A 70 8.31 -9.07 2.78
C ARG A 70 9.63 -8.31 2.96
N ARG A 71 9.70 -7.41 3.94
CA ARG A 71 10.92 -6.64 4.26
C ARG A 71 12.04 -7.56 4.73
N GLU A 72 11.76 -8.49 5.63
CA GLU A 72 12.71 -9.50 6.07
C GLU A 72 13.24 -10.36 4.91
N TRP A 73 12.38 -10.69 3.94
CA TRP A 73 12.81 -11.38 2.73
C TRP A 73 13.67 -10.50 1.82
N GLU A 74 13.32 -9.22 1.62
CA GLU A 74 14.11 -8.28 0.80
C GLU A 74 15.49 -8.00 1.41
N ASP A 75 15.56 -7.81 2.72
CA ASP A 75 16.80 -7.52 3.45
C ASP A 75 17.83 -8.65 3.28
N GLN A 76 17.39 -9.92 3.19
CA GLN A 76 18.29 -11.06 2.91
C GLN A 76 19.03 -10.96 1.58
N TYR A 77 18.51 -10.21 0.61
CA TYR A 77 19.14 -10.05 -0.71
C TYR A 77 19.84 -8.71 -0.86
N VAL A 78 19.39 -7.65 -0.17
CA VAL A 78 19.99 -6.32 -0.25
C VAL A 78 21.26 -6.22 0.59
N ASP A 79 21.35 -6.93 1.72
CA ASP A 79 22.54 -6.93 2.58
C ASP A 79 23.78 -7.56 1.90
N GLY A 80 23.56 -8.40 0.87
CA GLY A 80 24.62 -8.95 0.03
C GLY A 80 25.24 -7.97 -0.97
N PHE A 81 24.62 -6.80 -1.22
CA PHE A 81 25.12 -5.79 -2.16
C PHE A 81 25.95 -4.68 -1.51
N SER A 82 25.95 -4.55 -0.18
CA SER A 82 26.67 -3.48 0.53
C SER A 82 28.11 -3.83 0.94
N SER A 83 28.66 -4.97 0.51
CA SER A 83 30.03 -5.42 0.84
C SER A 83 30.88 -5.65 -0.40
N SER A 84 31.07 -4.64 -1.25
CA SER A 84 32.10 -4.65 -2.31
C SER A 84 32.39 -3.22 -2.78
N ASP A 85 32.83 -2.36 -1.88
CA ASP A 85 33.56 -1.12 -2.23
C ASP A 85 34.49 -0.76 -1.06
N GLU A 86 35.60 -1.49 -0.93
CA GLU A 86 36.86 -1.02 -0.33
C GLU A 86 38.04 -1.43 -1.23
#